data_AF-A0A0F5R5F3-F1
#
_entry.id   AF-A0A0F5R5F3-F1
#
_cell.length_a   1.000
_cell.length_b   1.000
_cell.length_c   1.000
_cell.angle_alpha   90.00
_cell.angle_beta   90.00
_cell.angle_gamma   90.00
#
_symmetry.space_group_name_H-M   'P 1'
#
loop_
_entity.id
_entity.type
_entity.pdbx_description
1 polymer ?
#
loop_
_entity_poly.entity_id
_entity_poly.type
_entity_poly.pdbx_seq_one_letter_code
_entity_poly.pdbx_strand_id
1 'polypeptide(L)'
;MVSESKNKYDLIRSFPSNLDKDVQHVIDVIPDESHLNYNRLNYSDFMELRLSGETLYIPYRIYYDEPNDSQLSSLTVDQRTILYTMYTRHHDGFVRERNVKKAIEKAIECAWITPYLMLLIGEYVEEIVQVIYDNRSLLNADLVKTFVGENQRFYRTVQSRVVSYWDCYYRRKYPMTEQYVGFQVLDYMNRLLN
;
A
#
# COMPACT_ATOMS: atom_id res chain seq x y z
N MET A 1 5.01 1.91 -31.50
CA MET A 1 4.95 0.44 -31.36
C MET A 1 5.90 0.11 -30.23
N VAL A 2 5.46 -0.04 -28.98
CA VAL A 2 4.50 -0.99 -28.43
C VAL A 2 3.39 -0.23 -27.70
N SER A 3 2.11 -0.55 -27.95
CA SER A 3 1.05 -0.16 -27.01
C SER A 3 1.13 -1.15 -25.85
N GLU A 4 2.01 -0.86 -24.89
CA GLU A 4 2.11 -1.67 -23.67
C GLU A 4 0.74 -1.63 -22.97
N SER A 5 0.26 -2.82 -22.61
CA SER A 5 -1.08 -3.06 -22.11
C SER A 5 -1.42 -2.08 -20.99
N LYS A 6 -2.50 -1.33 -21.15
CA LYS A 6 -3.05 -0.47 -20.09
C LYS A 6 -4.06 -1.26 -19.27
N ASN A 7 -3.67 -2.43 -18.77
CA ASN A 7 -4.62 -3.45 -18.36
C ASN A 7 -4.46 -3.84 -16.88
N LYS A 8 -5.57 -4.04 -16.16
CA LYS A 8 -5.59 -4.41 -14.74
C LYS A 8 -4.77 -5.67 -14.42
N TYR A 9 -4.55 -6.55 -15.41
CA TYR A 9 -3.73 -7.76 -15.30
C TYR A 9 -2.27 -7.47 -14.96
N ASP A 10 -1.77 -6.25 -15.22
CA ASP A 10 -0.42 -5.85 -14.86
C ASP A 10 -0.22 -5.77 -13.32
N LEU A 11 -1.32 -5.67 -12.58
CA LEU A 11 -1.33 -5.72 -11.12
C LEU A 11 -0.89 -7.08 -10.56
N ILE A 12 -0.85 -8.14 -11.38
CA ILE A 12 -0.36 -9.46 -10.95
C ILE A 12 1.07 -9.37 -10.38
N ARG A 13 1.89 -8.48 -10.96
CA ARG A 13 3.27 -8.22 -10.54
C ARG A 13 3.40 -7.40 -9.26
N SER A 14 2.29 -6.95 -8.67
CA SER A 14 2.31 -6.17 -7.41
C SER A 14 2.39 -7.06 -6.18
N PHE A 15 2.24 -8.38 -6.35
CA PHE A 15 2.26 -9.38 -5.30
C PHE A 15 3.30 -10.47 -5.64
N PRO A 16 3.76 -11.23 -4.63
CA PRO A 16 4.64 -12.37 -4.84
C PRO A 16 4.02 -13.42 -5.78
N SER A 17 4.87 -14.03 -6.61
CA SER A 17 4.44 -14.96 -7.67
C SER A 17 3.71 -16.19 -7.15
N ASN A 18 3.95 -16.61 -5.91
CA ASN A 18 3.21 -17.72 -5.29
C ASN A 18 1.71 -17.41 -5.08
N LEU A 19 1.29 -16.15 -5.19
CA LEU A 19 -0.11 -15.71 -5.12
C LEU A 19 -0.75 -15.48 -6.49
N ASP A 20 -0.04 -15.68 -7.60
CA ASP A 20 -0.51 -15.33 -8.95
C ASP A 20 -1.95 -15.79 -9.25
N LYS A 21 -2.31 -17.01 -8.84
CA LYS A 21 -3.66 -17.55 -9.05
C LYS A 21 -4.74 -16.77 -8.29
N ASP A 22 -4.48 -16.43 -7.03
CA ASP A 22 -5.41 -15.67 -6.20
C ASP A 22 -5.49 -14.22 -6.63
N VAL A 23 -4.35 -13.61 -6.97
CA VAL A 23 -4.28 -12.24 -7.49
C VAL A 23 -5.01 -12.15 -8.82
N GLN A 24 -4.85 -13.14 -9.71
CA GLN A 24 -5.58 -13.20 -10.97
C GLN A 24 -7.09 -13.25 -10.73
N HIS A 25 -7.55 -14.09 -9.80
CA HIS A 25 -8.97 -14.18 -9.46
C HIS A 25 -9.52 -12.86 -8.89
N VAL A 26 -8.72 -12.18 -8.06
CA VAL A 26 -9.04 -10.83 -7.54
C VAL A 26 -9.13 -9.80 -8.67
N ILE A 27 -8.20 -9.83 -9.61
CA ILE A 27 -8.20 -8.92 -10.77
C ILE A 27 -9.45 -9.15 -11.63
N ASP A 28 -9.86 -10.40 -11.81
CA ASP A 28 -11.02 -10.75 -12.64
C ASP A 28 -12.34 -10.23 -12.06
N VAL A 29 -12.46 -10.08 -10.74
CA VAL A 29 -13.66 -9.49 -10.12
C VAL A 29 -13.67 -7.97 -10.09
N ILE A 30 -12.52 -7.32 -10.31
CA ILE A 30 -12.43 -5.86 -10.40
C ILE A 30 -13.13 -5.38 -11.68
N PRO A 31 -14.10 -4.46 -11.60
CA PRO A 31 -14.71 -3.84 -12.77
C PRO A 31 -13.66 -3.29 -13.75
N ASP A 32 -13.86 -3.55 -15.04
CA ASP A 32 -12.98 -2.98 -16.06
C ASP A 32 -13.15 -1.47 -16.12
N GLU A 33 -14.39 -0.98 -16.04
CA GLU A 33 -14.70 0.44 -16.15
C GLU A 33 -14.44 1.20 -14.84
N SER A 34 -13.90 2.40 -15.00
CA SER A 34 -13.84 3.42 -13.97
C SER A 34 -14.84 4.48 -14.35
N HIS A 35 -15.68 4.91 -13.42
CA HIS A 35 -16.60 6.04 -13.65
C HIS A 35 -15.89 7.35 -14.04
N LEU A 36 -14.57 7.44 -13.89
CA LEU A 36 -13.80 8.67 -14.10
C LEU A 36 -13.05 8.79 -15.44
N ASN A 37 -13.13 7.81 -16.34
CA ASN A 37 -12.49 7.84 -17.67
C ASN A 37 -10.97 8.22 -17.67
N TYR A 38 -10.23 7.92 -16.61
CA TYR A 38 -8.77 8.15 -16.55
C TYR A 38 -7.96 6.99 -17.13
N ASN A 39 -6.71 7.26 -17.55
CA ASN A 39 -5.72 6.21 -17.83
C ASN A 39 -5.56 5.36 -16.54
N ARG A 40 -5.97 4.09 -16.62
CA ARG A 40 -6.23 3.25 -15.44
C ARG A 40 -4.96 2.79 -14.71
N LEU A 41 -3.86 2.67 -15.44
CA LEU A 41 -2.52 2.40 -14.96
C LEU A 41 -1.52 3.17 -15.82
N ASN A 42 -0.54 3.81 -15.18
CA ASN A 42 0.59 4.42 -15.85
C ASN A 42 1.87 3.75 -15.35
N TYR A 43 2.56 3.03 -16.23
CA TYR A 43 3.73 2.23 -15.86
C TYR A 43 4.91 3.05 -15.36
N SER A 44 5.02 4.33 -15.76
CA SER A 44 6.03 5.25 -15.20
C SER A 44 5.85 5.47 -13.69
N ASP A 45 4.71 5.06 -13.14
CA ASP A 45 4.31 5.32 -11.77
C ASP A 45 4.33 4.05 -10.91
N PHE A 46 4.89 2.94 -11.40
CA PHE A 46 5.10 1.75 -10.58
C PHE A 46 6.38 1.89 -9.76
N MET A 47 6.30 1.52 -8.49
CA MET A 47 7.45 1.41 -7.63
C MET A 47 7.97 -0.03 -7.64
N GLU A 48 9.25 -0.16 -7.99
CA GLU A 48 9.98 -1.41 -7.89
C GLU A 48 10.44 -1.60 -6.43
N LEU A 49 9.97 -2.67 -5.79
CA LEU A 49 10.29 -3.01 -4.41
C LEU A 49 10.65 -4.49 -4.31
N ARG A 50 11.63 -4.81 -3.48
CA ARG A 50 12.01 -6.20 -3.21
C ARG A 50 11.22 -6.79 -2.05
N LEU A 51 10.87 -8.06 -2.14
CA LEU A 51 10.29 -8.81 -1.03
C LEU A 51 10.75 -10.26 -1.10
N SER A 52 11.52 -10.70 -0.11
CA SER A 52 12.00 -12.09 0.02
C SER A 52 12.73 -12.59 -1.23
N GLY A 53 13.52 -11.73 -1.88
CA GLY A 53 14.21 -12.08 -3.12
C GLY A 53 13.43 -11.84 -4.42
N GLU A 54 12.11 -11.63 -4.36
CA GLU A 54 11.27 -11.30 -5.51
C GLU A 54 11.19 -9.78 -5.73
N THR A 55 10.89 -9.37 -6.97
CA THR A 55 10.68 -7.95 -7.31
C THR A 55 9.20 -7.70 -7.57
N LEU A 56 8.60 -6.86 -6.74
CA LEU A 56 7.23 -6.39 -6.86
C LEU A 56 7.21 -5.04 -7.59
N TYR A 57 6.18 -4.85 -8.39
CA TYR A 57 5.89 -3.61 -9.10
C TYR A 57 4.57 -3.09 -8.56
N ILE A 58 4.62 -2.16 -7.61
CA ILE A 58 3.41 -1.63 -6.95
C ILE A 58 3.00 -0.31 -7.60
N PRO A 59 1.76 -0.15 -8.09
CA PRO A 59 1.33 1.10 -8.71
C PRO A 59 1.28 2.25 -7.69
N TYR A 60 1.64 3.45 -8.14
CA TYR A 60 1.44 4.66 -7.35
C TYR A 60 -0.05 4.86 -7.03
N ARG A 61 -0.92 4.75 -8.05
CA ARG A 61 -2.37 4.80 -7.91
C ARG A 61 -3.08 3.82 -8.83
N ILE A 62 -4.24 3.34 -8.37
CA ILE A 62 -5.23 2.64 -9.19
C ILE A 62 -6.52 3.46 -9.26
N TYR A 63 -7.24 3.31 -10.37
CA TYR A 63 -8.46 4.07 -10.67
C TYR A 63 -9.68 3.19 -10.92
N TYR A 64 -9.58 1.89 -10.66
CA TYR A 64 -10.68 0.93 -10.82
C TYR A 64 -11.73 1.10 -9.73
N ASP A 65 -13.00 1.01 -10.13
CA ASP A 65 -14.12 0.99 -9.19
C ASP A 65 -14.09 -0.29 -8.34
N GLU A 66 -14.60 -0.22 -7.11
CA GLU A 66 -14.64 -1.39 -6.23
C GLU A 66 -15.62 -2.46 -6.74
N PRO A 67 -15.33 -3.76 -6.57
CA PRO A 67 -16.32 -4.80 -6.82
C PRO A 67 -17.54 -4.62 -5.94
N ASN A 68 -18.71 -5.01 -6.45
CA ASN A 68 -19.93 -4.99 -5.66
C ASN A 68 -19.92 -6.08 -4.56
N ASP A 69 -20.88 -6.02 -3.64
CA ASP A 69 -20.97 -6.93 -2.50
C ASP A 69 -21.04 -8.41 -2.88
N SER A 70 -21.70 -8.74 -4.00
CA SER A 70 -21.78 -10.13 -4.49
C SER A 70 -20.43 -10.63 -4.98
N GLN A 71 -19.68 -9.80 -5.71
CA GLN A 71 -18.32 -10.12 -6.18
C GLN A 71 -17.33 -10.21 -5.01
N LEU A 72 -17.46 -9.33 -4.01
CA LEU A 72 -16.62 -9.38 -2.82
C LEU A 72 -16.93 -10.64 -1.96
N SER A 73 -18.19 -11.05 -1.93
CA SER A 73 -18.64 -12.24 -1.19
C SER A 73 -18.19 -13.56 -1.83
N SER A 74 -17.92 -13.58 -3.14
CA SER A 74 -17.40 -14.78 -3.81
C SER A 74 -15.91 -15.03 -3.56
N LEU A 75 -15.17 -14.04 -3.04
CA LEU A 75 -13.75 -14.17 -2.75
C LEU A 75 -13.49 -14.92 -1.43
N THR A 76 -12.40 -15.69 -1.41
CA THR A 76 -11.87 -16.29 -0.17
C THR A 76 -11.33 -15.22 0.78
N VAL A 77 -11.01 -15.60 2.02
CA VAL A 77 -10.40 -14.68 3.00
C VAL A 77 -9.08 -14.10 2.48
N ASP A 78 -8.23 -14.93 1.87
CA ASP A 78 -6.93 -14.48 1.36
C ASP A 78 -7.08 -13.58 0.15
N GLN A 79 -8.00 -13.91 -0.77
CA GLN A 79 -8.32 -13.07 -1.93
C GLN A 79 -8.90 -11.72 -1.53
N ARG A 80 -9.76 -11.67 -0.50
CA ARG A 80 -10.22 -10.38 0.07
C ARG A 80 -9.06 -9.58 0.65
N THR A 81 -8.10 -10.23 1.32
CA THR A 81 -6.93 -9.56 1.89
C THR A 81 -6.05 -8.98 0.78
N ILE A 82 -5.85 -9.71 -0.32
CA ILE A 82 -5.16 -9.21 -1.52
C ILE A 82 -5.88 -7.99 -2.08
N LEU A 83 -7.22 -8.07 -2.22
CA LEU A 83 -8.03 -6.96 -2.70
C LEU A 83 -7.88 -5.73 -1.79
N TYR A 84 -8.08 -5.88 -0.49
CA TYR A 84 -7.95 -4.76 0.46
C TYR A 84 -6.57 -4.12 0.37
N THR A 85 -5.51 -4.93 0.26
CA THR A 85 -4.15 -4.42 0.13
C THR A 85 -3.93 -3.68 -1.18
N MET A 86 -4.43 -4.21 -2.30
CA MET A 86 -4.37 -3.56 -3.61
C MET A 86 -5.08 -2.19 -3.59
N TYR A 87 -6.27 -2.12 -2.98
CA TYR A 87 -7.07 -0.89 -2.88
C TYR A 87 -6.51 0.15 -1.90
N THR A 88 -5.47 -0.16 -1.13
CA THR A 88 -4.67 0.88 -0.44
C THR A 88 -3.96 1.82 -1.42
N ARG A 89 -3.87 1.47 -2.71
CA ARG A 89 -3.35 2.33 -3.78
C ARG A 89 -4.45 3.07 -4.53
N HIS A 90 -5.72 2.97 -4.13
CA HIS A 90 -6.81 3.65 -4.84
C HIS A 90 -6.64 5.18 -4.81
N HIS A 91 -7.12 5.88 -5.84
CA HIS A 91 -7.02 7.34 -5.92
C HIS A 91 -7.84 8.05 -4.82
N ASP A 92 -9.00 7.50 -4.47
CA ASP A 92 -9.85 8.02 -3.38
C ASP A 92 -9.26 7.68 -2.00
N GLY A 93 -9.10 8.72 -1.15
CA GLY A 93 -8.62 8.59 0.22
C GLY A 93 -9.55 7.79 1.15
N PHE A 94 -10.87 7.89 0.98
CA PHE A 94 -11.83 7.15 1.81
C PHE A 94 -11.77 5.65 1.52
N VAL A 95 -11.64 5.29 0.24
CA VAL A 95 -11.44 3.90 -0.19
C VAL A 95 -10.13 3.36 0.40
N ARG A 96 -9.03 4.12 0.32
CA ARG A 96 -7.75 3.72 0.90
C ARG A 96 -7.83 3.53 2.41
N GLU A 97 -8.45 4.46 3.14
CA GLU A 97 -8.58 4.39 4.60
C GLU A 97 -9.38 3.15 5.05
N ARG A 98 -10.52 2.88 4.39
CA ARG A 98 -11.33 1.68 4.69
C ARG A 98 -10.55 0.39 4.40
N ASN A 99 -9.77 0.36 3.32
CA ASN A 99 -9.05 -0.82 2.90
C ASN A 99 -7.78 -1.06 3.74
N VAL A 100 -7.06 -0.02 4.19
CA VAL A 100 -5.93 -0.20 5.10
C VAL A 100 -6.36 -0.75 6.46
N LYS A 101 -7.54 -0.33 6.98
CA LYS A 101 -8.11 -0.87 8.23
C LYS A 101 -8.31 -2.38 8.17
N LYS A 102 -8.70 -2.91 7.00
CA LYS A 102 -8.91 -4.35 6.79
C LYS A 102 -7.60 -5.09 6.47
N ALA A 103 -6.72 -4.49 5.65
CA ALA A 103 -5.46 -5.11 5.28
C ALA A 103 -4.53 -5.30 6.48
N ILE A 104 -4.44 -4.30 7.37
CA ILE A 104 -3.51 -4.35 8.50
C ILE A 104 -3.81 -5.47 9.50
N GLU A 105 -5.05 -5.98 9.54
CA GLU A 105 -5.45 -7.14 10.36
C GLU A 105 -4.66 -8.41 10.03
N LYS A 106 -4.11 -8.50 8.81
CA LYS A 106 -3.31 -9.63 8.33
C LYS A 106 -1.81 -9.33 8.22
N ALA A 107 -1.38 -8.13 8.60
CA ALA A 107 0.02 -7.70 8.44
C ALA A 107 1.02 -8.51 9.28
N ILE A 108 0.56 -9.21 10.33
CA ILE A 108 1.43 -10.04 11.16
C ILE A 108 1.86 -11.34 10.47
N GLU A 109 1.04 -11.85 9.55
CA GLU A 109 1.22 -13.12 8.83
C GLU A 109 1.62 -12.91 7.36
N CYS A 110 1.13 -11.84 6.73
CA CYS A 110 1.26 -11.62 5.29
C CYS A 110 2.34 -10.60 4.95
N ALA A 111 3.54 -11.08 4.62
CA ALA A 111 4.70 -10.23 4.30
C ALA A 111 4.44 -9.19 3.20
N TRP A 112 3.63 -9.55 2.20
CA TRP A 112 3.27 -8.72 1.05
C TRP A 112 2.39 -7.50 1.38
N ILE A 113 1.88 -7.40 2.61
CA ILE A 113 1.17 -6.19 3.10
C ILE A 113 2.18 -5.10 3.50
N THR A 114 3.37 -5.47 3.99
CA THR A 114 4.40 -4.55 4.49
C THR A 114 4.78 -3.46 3.47
N PRO A 115 5.07 -3.77 2.19
CA PRO A 115 5.41 -2.76 1.19
C PRO A 115 4.31 -1.68 1.04
N TYR A 116 3.04 -2.09 1.07
CA TYR A 116 1.90 -1.20 0.91
C TYR A 116 1.72 -0.27 2.11
N LEU A 117 1.87 -0.80 3.34
CA LEU A 117 1.83 0.03 4.55
C LEU A 117 2.99 1.05 4.57
N MET A 118 4.19 0.62 4.20
CA MET A 118 5.36 1.52 4.12
C MET A 118 5.19 2.61 3.07
N LEU A 119 4.58 2.30 1.93
CA LEU A 119 4.22 3.29 0.92
C LEU A 119 3.27 4.35 1.51
N LEU A 120 2.21 3.92 2.21
CA LEU A 120 1.21 4.80 2.82
C LEU A 120 1.80 5.75 3.88
N ILE A 121 2.78 5.30 4.67
CA ILE A 121 3.48 6.16 5.65
C ILE A 121 4.16 7.34 4.96
N GLY A 122 4.68 7.10 3.76
CA GLY A 122 5.31 8.13 2.93
C GLY A 122 4.31 8.95 2.10
N GLU A 123 3.03 8.97 2.44
CA GLU A 123 2.00 9.79 1.78
C GLU A 123 1.53 10.95 2.65
N TYR A 124 0.88 11.93 2.04
CA TYR A 124 0.49 13.17 2.70
C TYR A 124 -0.86 13.08 3.44
N VAL A 125 -1.47 11.90 3.59
CA VAL A 125 -2.81 11.76 4.21
C VAL A 125 -2.65 11.28 5.64
N GLU A 126 -2.71 12.21 6.61
CA GLU A 126 -2.46 11.90 8.02
C GLU A 126 -3.41 10.86 8.62
N GLU A 127 -4.68 10.84 8.19
CA GLU A 127 -5.70 9.92 8.71
C GLU A 127 -5.36 8.45 8.40
N ILE A 128 -4.78 8.20 7.22
CA ILE A 128 -4.34 6.86 6.83
C ILE A 128 -3.10 6.44 7.64
N VAL A 129 -2.16 7.37 7.86
CA VAL A 129 -0.98 7.11 8.69
C VAL A 129 -1.41 6.86 10.15
N GLN A 130 -2.45 7.53 10.62
CA GLN A 130 -3.05 7.30 11.94
C GLN A 130 -3.59 5.88 12.09
N VAL A 131 -4.26 5.32 11.08
CA VAL A 131 -4.70 3.90 11.12
C VAL A 131 -3.51 2.96 11.33
N ILE A 132 -2.40 3.20 10.62
CA ILE A 132 -1.18 2.37 10.74
C ILE A 132 -0.59 2.53 12.15
N TYR A 133 -0.53 3.75 12.67
CA TYR A 133 -0.04 4.00 14.02
C TYR A 133 -0.88 3.30 15.08
N ASP A 134 -2.21 3.43 15.03
CA ASP A 134 -3.11 2.88 16.03
C ASP A 134 -3.05 1.34 16.08
N ASN A 135 -2.83 0.72 14.91
CA ASN A 135 -2.74 -0.73 14.76
C ASN A 135 -1.30 -1.26 14.67
N ARG A 136 -0.31 -0.44 15.02
CA ARG A 136 1.13 -0.76 14.87
C ARG A 136 1.56 -2.08 15.52
N SER A 137 0.86 -2.54 16.57
CA SER A 137 1.13 -3.83 17.22
C SER A 137 0.82 -5.05 16.35
N LEU A 138 0.07 -4.88 15.25
CA LEU A 138 -0.19 -5.93 14.26
C LEU A 138 0.92 -6.05 13.22
N LEU A 139 1.95 -5.20 13.29
CA LEU A 139 3.10 -5.29 12.40
C LEU A 139 4.08 -6.35 12.92
N ASN A 140 4.51 -7.24 12.03
CA ASN A 140 5.55 -8.20 12.33
C ASN A 140 6.93 -7.55 12.18
N ALA A 141 7.68 -7.48 13.29
CA ALA A 141 9.01 -6.87 13.33
C ALA A 141 9.98 -7.51 12.34
N ASP A 142 9.99 -8.84 12.22
CA ASP A 142 10.92 -9.56 11.36
C ASP A 142 10.62 -9.34 9.87
N LEU A 143 9.33 -9.25 9.51
CA LEU A 143 8.91 -8.91 8.14
C LEU A 143 9.29 -7.47 7.79
N VAL A 144 9.11 -6.53 8.72
CA VAL A 144 9.55 -5.14 8.57
C VAL A 144 11.06 -5.05 8.41
N LYS A 145 11.84 -5.71 9.28
CA LYS A 145 13.31 -5.76 9.20
C LYS A 145 13.79 -6.31 7.86
N THR A 146 13.24 -7.45 7.44
CA THR A 146 13.60 -8.10 6.17
C THR A 146 13.31 -7.18 4.99
N PHE A 147 12.09 -6.64 4.91
CA PHE A 147 11.69 -5.76 3.82
C PHE A 147 12.52 -4.48 3.76
N VAL A 148 12.76 -3.79 4.88
CA VAL A 148 13.59 -2.58 4.91
C VAL A 148 15.04 -2.90 4.56
N GLY A 149 15.56 -4.05 5.01
CA GLY A 149 16.90 -4.53 4.65
C GLY A 149 17.11 -4.65 3.14
N GLU A 150 16.10 -5.16 2.43
CA GLU A 150 16.09 -5.26 0.97
C GLU A 150 15.83 -3.92 0.25
N ASN A 151 15.25 -2.93 0.94
CA ASN A 151 14.72 -1.70 0.35
C ASN A 151 15.19 -0.41 1.06
N GLN A 152 16.44 -0.35 1.52
CA GLN A 152 16.93 0.76 2.35
C GLN A 152 16.78 2.15 1.68
N ARG A 153 17.00 2.24 0.36
CA ARG A 153 16.83 3.51 -0.38
C ARG A 153 15.36 3.96 -0.40
N PHE A 154 14.44 3.01 -0.54
CA PHE A 154 13.02 3.29 -0.45
C PHE A 154 12.64 3.76 0.96
N TYR A 155 13.11 3.09 2.02
CA TYR A 155 12.80 3.52 3.39
C TYR A 155 13.31 4.93 3.70
N ARG A 156 14.52 5.31 3.23
CA ARG A 156 15.01 6.70 3.32
C ARG A 156 14.11 7.70 2.58
N THR A 157 13.54 7.29 1.45
CA THR A 157 12.55 8.10 0.72
C THR A 157 11.28 8.29 1.54
N VAL A 158 10.76 7.24 2.18
CA VAL A 158 9.60 7.33 3.08
C VAL A 158 9.88 8.31 4.22
N GLN A 159 11.03 8.20 4.89
CA GLN A 159 11.45 9.11 5.94
C GLN A 159 11.50 10.58 5.46
N SER A 160 12.09 10.81 4.29
CA SER A 160 12.19 12.15 3.69
C SER A 160 10.81 12.73 3.34
N ARG A 161 9.88 11.90 2.85
CA ARG A 161 8.51 12.31 2.52
C ARG A 161 7.73 12.72 3.77
N VAL A 162 7.85 11.97 4.87
CA VAL A 162 7.21 12.35 6.15
C VAL A 162 7.65 13.75 6.58
N VAL A 163 8.95 14.06 6.52
CA VAL A 163 9.47 15.40 6.84
C VAL A 163 8.91 16.45 5.88
N SER A 164 8.97 16.18 4.57
CA SER A 164 8.52 17.12 3.54
C SER A 164 7.02 17.44 3.65
N TYR A 165 6.19 16.44 3.89
CA TYR A 165 4.74 16.62 3.99
C TYR A 165 4.33 17.25 5.32
N TRP A 166 5.02 16.91 6.41
CA TRP A 166 4.86 17.64 7.65
C TRP A 166 5.15 19.13 7.45
N ASP A 167 6.30 19.50 6.88
CA ASP A 167 6.68 20.90 6.70
C ASP A 167 5.70 21.69 5.81
N CYS A 168 5.24 21.04 4.74
CA CYS A 168 4.36 21.64 3.73
C CYS A 168 2.91 21.78 4.21
N TYR A 169 2.34 20.74 4.81
CA TYR A 169 0.89 20.65 5.07
C TYR A 169 0.52 20.73 6.55
N TYR A 170 1.38 20.23 7.45
CA TYR A 170 0.98 19.93 8.82
C TYR A 170 1.72 20.71 9.91
N ARG A 171 2.85 21.36 9.61
CA ARG A 171 3.67 22.10 10.59
C ARG A 171 2.90 23.21 11.32
N ARG A 172 1.93 23.86 10.67
CA ARG A 172 1.08 24.86 11.33
C ARG A 172 0.16 24.24 12.38
N LYS A 173 -0.34 23.03 12.12
CA LYS A 173 -1.23 22.27 13.02
C LYS A 173 -0.42 21.57 14.12
N TYR A 174 0.76 21.07 13.78
CA TYR A 174 1.69 20.36 14.65
C TYR A 174 3.09 20.99 14.57
N PRO A 175 3.35 22.11 15.29
CA PRO A 175 4.65 22.79 15.23
C PRO A 175 5.81 21.93 15.74
N MET A 176 5.50 20.98 16.63
CA MET A 176 6.45 20.02 17.18
C MET A 176 6.31 18.68 16.44
N THR A 177 7.42 18.09 16.00
CA THR A 177 7.42 16.87 15.19
C THR A 177 6.80 15.69 15.93
N GLU A 178 6.94 15.62 17.26
CA GLU A 178 6.39 14.55 18.10
C GLU A 178 4.85 14.52 18.12
N GLN A 179 4.21 15.62 17.72
CA GLN A 179 2.74 15.73 17.66
C GLN A 179 2.16 15.22 16.33
N TYR A 180 2.99 15.06 15.30
CA TYR A 180 2.55 14.58 13.99
C TYR A 180 2.74 13.07 13.88
N VAL A 181 1.67 12.37 13.51
CA VAL A 181 1.64 10.91 13.48
C VAL A 181 2.66 10.29 12.54
N GLY A 182 3.05 10.98 11.46
CA GLY A 182 4.11 10.53 10.57
C GLY A 182 5.42 10.26 11.30
N PHE A 183 5.85 11.17 12.18
CA PHE A 183 7.07 10.97 12.98
C PHE A 183 6.88 9.88 14.03
N GLN A 184 5.72 9.81 14.68
CA GLN A 184 5.43 8.76 15.66
C GLN A 184 5.49 7.35 15.06
N VAL A 185 4.98 7.18 13.83
CA VAL A 185 5.11 5.92 13.09
C VAL A 185 6.56 5.65 12.71
N LEU A 186 7.31 6.64 12.24
CA LEU A 186 8.73 6.45 11.92
C LEU A 186 9.55 6.03 13.16
N ASP A 187 9.30 6.64 14.32
CA ASP A 187 9.96 6.26 15.57
C ASP A 187 9.61 4.84 16.00
N TYR A 188 8.39 4.39 15.76
CA TYR A 188 8.02 2.99 15.96
C TYR A 188 8.76 2.07 14.99
N MET A 189 8.78 2.39 13.69
CA MET A 189 9.49 1.60 12.68
C MET A 189 10.99 1.52 12.97
N ASN A 190 11.64 2.63 13.34
CA ASN A 190 13.05 2.64 13.70
C ASN A 190 13.34 1.74 14.91
N ARG A 191 12.45 1.69 15.90
CA ARG A 191 12.57 0.75 17.04
C ARG A 191 12.42 -0.70 16.60
N LEU A 192 11.57 -0.98 15.62
CA LEU A 192 11.47 -2.32 15.03
C LEU A 192 12.70 -2.69 14.21
N LEU A 193 13.56 -1.75 13.80
CA LEU A 193 14.75 -2.04 12.98
C LEU A 193 16.03 -2.24 13.80
N ASN A 194 16.03 -1.78 15.05
CA ASN A 194 17.10 -2.02 16.02
C ASN A 194 17.00 -3.41 16.67
#